data_AF-A0A3D2H189-F1
#
_entry.id   AF-A0A3D2H189-F1
#
_cell.length_a   1.000
_cell.length_b   1.000
_cell.length_c   1.000
_cell.angle_alpha   90.00
_cell.angle_beta   90.00
_cell.angle_gamma   90.00
#
_symmetry.space_group_name_H-M   'P 1'
#
loop_
_entity.id
_entity.type
_entity.pdbx_description
1 polymer ?
#
loop_
_entity_poly.entity_id
_entity_poly.type
_entity_poly.pdbx_seq_one_letter_code
_entity_poly.pdbx_strand_id
1 'polypeptide(L)'
;MTTLETLFSPMQKEKLRQAALVRTSCRSFAGAPDTAAFAALSYVVGRCALPGARLVLTPVDESLFTGTILGMGRITGCKMAAVVIACGTEALCRVNAGILGEAFVLEATALGLGTCWVSGTYRRKQIRLPMQENETVLAVIAVGVPEKPLQAPEKPLQAPENRRRKPLDKLMNAVPADGMMLDAAKLVQIAPSAMNMQPWRMEALPGAFALTISDRALLDGGIALCHAELALRGVHRWVYSAAHGGITAVAQGKFVP
;
A
#
# COMPACT_ATOMS: atom_id res chain seq x y z
N MET A 1 -10.64 14.29 13.17
CA MET A 1 -9.78 14.07 11.98
C MET A 1 -9.65 12.58 11.78
N THR A 2 -9.73 12.10 10.54
CA THR A 2 -9.50 10.69 10.21
C THR A 2 -8.06 10.30 10.53
N THR A 3 -7.88 9.23 11.30
CA THR A 3 -6.58 8.63 11.62
C THR A 3 -6.52 7.21 11.09
N LEU A 4 -5.31 6.64 10.98
CA LEU A 4 -5.10 5.29 10.43
C LEU A 4 -5.97 4.24 11.15
N GLU A 5 -6.01 4.25 12.49
CA GLU A 5 -6.79 3.30 13.29
C GLU A 5 -8.31 3.42 13.13
N THR A 6 -8.80 4.49 12.51
CA THR A 6 -10.23 4.74 12.22
C THR A 6 -10.58 4.61 10.74
N LEU A 7 -9.58 4.37 9.87
CA LEU A 7 -9.76 4.40 8.42
C LEU A 7 -10.60 3.23 7.91
N PHE A 8 -10.53 2.07 8.58
CA PHE A 8 -11.19 0.84 8.17
C PHE A 8 -12.09 0.30 9.28
N SER A 9 -13.32 -0.05 8.92
CA SER A 9 -14.17 -0.87 9.78
C SER A 9 -13.62 -2.30 9.93
N PRO A 10 -14.01 -3.06 10.97
CA PRO A 10 -13.57 -4.46 11.13
C PRO A 10 -13.84 -5.34 9.91
N MET A 11 -14.99 -5.17 9.26
CA MET A 11 -15.35 -5.91 8.05
C MET A 11 -14.46 -5.54 6.85
N GLN A 12 -14.12 -4.24 6.71
CA GLN A 12 -13.18 -3.81 5.69
C GLN A 12 -11.79 -4.38 5.94
N LYS A 13 -11.33 -4.41 7.20
CA LYS A 13 -10.04 -5.02 7.54
C LYS A 13 -9.98 -6.47 7.09
N GLU A 14 -11.00 -7.28 7.39
CA GLU A 14 -11.04 -8.68 6.95
C GLU A 14 -10.96 -8.80 5.42
N LYS A 15 -11.82 -8.07 4.69
CA LYS A 15 -11.81 -8.07 3.22
C LYS A 15 -10.43 -7.71 2.65
N LEU A 16 -9.82 -6.63 3.15
CA LEU A 16 -8.54 -6.13 2.63
C LEU A 16 -7.35 -7.02 3.02
N ARG A 17 -7.42 -7.76 4.13
CA ARG A 17 -6.44 -8.81 4.45
C ARG A 17 -6.45 -9.93 3.43
N GLN A 18 -7.62 -10.41 3.02
CA GLN A 18 -7.72 -11.43 1.97
C GLN A 18 -7.18 -10.89 0.64
N ALA A 19 -7.49 -9.64 0.31
CA ALA A 19 -6.95 -8.98 -0.87
C ALA A 19 -5.41 -8.89 -0.83
N ALA A 20 -4.80 -8.59 0.32
CA ALA A 20 -3.35 -8.49 0.45
C ALA A 20 -2.60 -9.79 0.11
N LEU A 21 -3.22 -10.95 0.41
CA LEU A 21 -2.67 -12.27 0.12
C LEU A 21 -2.60 -12.57 -1.38
N VAL A 22 -3.61 -12.13 -2.15
CA VAL A 22 -3.68 -12.38 -3.61
C VAL A 22 -3.06 -11.26 -4.44
N ARG A 23 -2.83 -10.09 -3.84
CA ARG A 23 -2.26 -8.92 -4.52
C ARG A 23 -0.87 -9.26 -5.09
N THR A 24 -0.70 -9.05 -6.39
CA THR A 24 0.59 -9.13 -7.10
C THR A 24 0.82 -7.86 -7.93
N SER A 25 2.05 -7.62 -8.36
CA SER A 25 2.36 -6.49 -9.24
C SER A 25 1.96 -6.84 -10.67
N CYS A 26 0.74 -6.49 -11.06
CA CYS A 26 0.18 -6.73 -12.39
C CYS A 26 0.72 -5.72 -13.39
N ARG A 27 1.37 -6.19 -14.45
CA ARG A 27 1.95 -5.33 -15.50
C ARG A 27 1.31 -5.50 -16.87
N SER A 28 0.35 -6.42 -17.02
CA SER A 28 -0.31 -6.66 -18.29
C SER A 28 -1.83 -6.66 -18.08
N PHE A 29 -2.51 -5.79 -18.81
CA PHE A 29 -3.92 -5.48 -18.61
C PHE A 29 -4.70 -5.74 -19.89
N ALA A 30 -5.86 -6.39 -19.77
CA ALA A 30 -6.80 -6.60 -20.87
C ALA A 30 -7.68 -5.36 -21.14
N GLY A 31 -7.85 -4.49 -20.14
CA GLY A 31 -8.67 -3.29 -20.29
C GLY A 31 -8.79 -2.44 -19.03
N ALA A 32 -9.58 -1.36 -19.14
CA ALA A 32 -9.95 -0.52 -18.00
C ALA A 32 -10.91 -1.27 -17.07
N PRO A 33 -11.03 -0.86 -15.78
CA PRO A 33 -12.12 -1.31 -14.92
C PRO A 33 -13.48 -1.06 -15.57
N ASP A 34 -14.44 -1.95 -15.35
CA ASP A 34 -15.83 -1.73 -15.76
C ASP A 34 -16.50 -0.60 -14.95
N THR A 35 -17.74 -0.24 -15.29
CA THR A 35 -18.47 0.85 -14.64
C THR A 35 -18.64 0.64 -13.13
N ALA A 36 -18.93 -0.59 -12.70
CA ALA A 36 -19.17 -0.88 -11.29
C ALA A 36 -17.86 -0.80 -10.49
N ALA A 37 -16.79 -1.37 -11.01
CA ALA A 37 -15.47 -1.32 -10.40
C ALA A 37 -14.91 0.11 -10.39
N PHE A 38 -15.10 0.88 -11.46
CA PHE A 38 -14.72 2.30 -11.51
C PHE A 38 -15.47 3.13 -10.46
N ALA A 39 -16.78 2.92 -10.30
CA ALA A 39 -17.57 3.60 -9.27
C ALA A 39 -17.10 3.26 -7.86
N ALA A 40 -16.83 1.98 -7.59
CA ALA A 40 -16.30 1.53 -6.30
C ALA A 40 -14.92 2.14 -6.00
N LEU A 41 -14.01 2.16 -6.97
CA LEU A 41 -12.69 2.79 -6.82
C LEU A 41 -12.78 4.31 -6.63
N SER A 42 -13.68 4.98 -7.36
CA SER A 42 -13.92 6.42 -7.20
C SER A 42 -14.45 6.74 -5.81
N TYR A 43 -15.31 5.88 -5.24
CA TYR A 43 -15.78 6.00 -3.87
C TYR A 43 -14.63 5.90 -2.86
N VAL A 44 -13.71 4.95 -3.04
CA VAL A 44 -12.52 4.82 -2.18
C VAL A 44 -11.66 6.08 -2.25
N VAL A 45 -11.40 6.60 -3.44
CA VAL A 45 -10.64 7.84 -3.65
C VAL A 45 -11.30 9.05 -2.97
N GLY A 46 -12.63 9.15 -3.01
CA GLY A 46 -13.36 10.26 -2.40
C GLY A 46 -13.54 10.14 -0.88
N ARG A 47 -13.62 8.92 -0.35
CA ARG A 47 -13.89 8.67 1.08
C ARG A 47 -12.62 8.57 1.92
N CYS A 48 -11.59 7.90 1.42
CA CYS A 48 -10.37 7.67 2.18
C CYS A 48 -9.47 8.91 2.10
N ALA A 49 -9.50 9.70 3.17
CA ALA A 49 -8.69 10.91 3.30
C ALA A 49 -7.85 10.85 4.57
N LEU A 50 -6.57 11.23 4.44
CA LEU A 50 -5.64 11.44 5.54
C LEU A 50 -4.94 12.78 5.31
N PRO A 51 -4.53 13.50 6.38
CA PRO A 51 -3.92 14.82 6.26
C PRO A 51 -2.76 14.84 5.26
N GLY A 52 -2.80 15.80 4.33
CA GLY A 52 -1.75 16.02 3.34
C GLY A 52 -1.60 14.93 2.30
N ALA A 53 -2.58 14.05 2.12
CA ALA A 53 -2.54 13.00 1.12
C ALA A 53 -3.88 12.89 0.37
N ARG A 54 -3.80 12.71 -0.94
CA ARG A 54 -4.98 12.40 -1.77
C ARG A 54 -4.62 11.54 -2.97
N LEU A 55 -5.65 10.90 -3.51
CA LEU A 55 -5.58 10.13 -4.73
C LEU A 55 -6.39 10.81 -5.83
N VAL A 56 -6.01 10.60 -7.08
CA VAL A 56 -6.83 10.96 -8.24
C VAL A 56 -6.86 9.78 -9.20
N LEU A 57 -8.04 9.23 -9.44
CA LEU A 57 -8.24 8.21 -10.48
C LEU A 57 -8.43 8.91 -11.83
N THR A 58 -7.59 8.60 -12.80
CA THR A 58 -7.61 9.24 -14.12
C THR A 58 -7.37 8.23 -15.25
N PRO A 59 -7.99 8.44 -16.42
CA PRO A 59 -7.56 7.79 -17.66
C PRO A 59 -6.11 8.12 -17.96
N VAL A 60 -5.38 7.15 -18.51
CA VAL A 60 -3.99 7.28 -18.94
C VAL A 60 -3.78 6.54 -20.24
N ASP A 61 -2.78 6.98 -21.00
CA ASP A 61 -2.25 6.23 -22.14
C ASP A 61 -1.09 5.32 -21.69
N GLU A 62 -0.89 4.20 -22.37
CA GLU A 62 0.21 3.27 -22.05
C GLU A 62 1.58 3.96 -22.11
N SER A 63 1.74 4.96 -22.98
CA SER A 63 2.99 5.74 -23.09
C SER A 63 3.38 6.48 -21.81
N LEU A 64 2.47 6.59 -20.83
CA LEU A 64 2.78 7.07 -19.48
C LEU A 64 3.90 6.25 -18.85
N PHE A 65 3.93 4.93 -19.09
CA PHE A 65 4.89 4.02 -18.48
C PHE A 65 6.12 3.87 -19.38
N THR A 66 7.27 4.36 -18.92
CA THR A 66 8.42 4.63 -19.81
C THR A 66 9.36 3.46 -20.05
N GLY A 67 9.23 2.33 -19.34
CA GLY A 67 10.10 1.20 -19.64
C GLY A 67 10.15 0.08 -18.61
N THR A 68 11.14 -0.77 -18.81
CA THR A 68 11.57 -1.84 -17.92
C THR A 68 12.56 -1.30 -16.89
N ILE A 69 12.24 -1.37 -15.60
CA ILE A 69 13.27 -1.23 -14.56
C ILE A 69 13.79 -2.63 -14.24
N LEU A 70 15.12 -2.83 -14.32
CA LEU A 70 15.82 -4.01 -13.78
C LEU A 70 15.14 -5.34 -14.14
N GLY A 71 14.75 -5.52 -15.41
CA GLY A 71 14.15 -6.76 -15.91
C GLY A 71 12.69 -7.01 -15.52
N MET A 72 12.03 -6.12 -14.77
CA MET A 72 10.68 -6.36 -14.24
C MET A 72 9.53 -6.25 -15.28
N GLY A 73 9.82 -6.09 -16.57
CA GLY A 73 8.79 -5.98 -17.63
C GLY A 73 8.12 -4.59 -17.72
N ARG A 74 7.56 -4.27 -18.90
CA ARG A 74 6.80 -3.02 -19.13
C ARG A 74 5.38 -3.16 -18.63
N ILE A 75 4.72 -2.03 -18.35
CA ILE A 75 3.27 -2.01 -18.18
C ILE A 75 2.63 -1.93 -19.57
N THR A 76 1.71 -2.84 -19.87
CA THR A 76 1.02 -2.96 -21.17
C THR A 76 -0.49 -3.01 -21.00
N GLY A 77 -1.23 -2.41 -21.94
CA GLY A 77 -2.71 -2.41 -21.99
C GLY A 77 -3.40 -1.58 -20.89
N CYS A 78 -2.63 -0.87 -20.06
CA CYS A 78 -3.16 -0.06 -18.96
C CYS A 78 -3.82 1.22 -19.49
N LYS A 79 -5.08 1.44 -19.09
CA LYS A 79 -5.89 2.60 -19.52
C LYS A 79 -6.29 3.55 -18.38
N MET A 80 -6.02 3.16 -17.14
CA MET A 80 -6.39 3.92 -15.94
C MET A 80 -5.26 3.87 -14.91
N ALA A 81 -5.07 4.95 -14.16
CA ALA A 81 -4.15 4.98 -13.03
C ALA A 81 -4.70 5.83 -11.89
N ALA A 82 -4.35 5.45 -10.65
CA ALA A 82 -4.46 6.35 -9.51
C ALA A 82 -3.15 7.13 -9.35
N VAL A 83 -3.24 8.45 -9.31
CA VAL A 83 -2.11 9.35 -9.03
C VAL A 83 -2.06 9.59 -7.54
N VAL A 84 -0.90 9.30 -6.93
CA VAL A 84 -0.67 9.40 -5.48
C VAL A 84 0.01 10.72 -5.17
N ILE A 85 -0.68 11.60 -4.44
CA ILE A 85 -0.28 13.00 -4.23
C ILE A 85 -0.11 13.26 -2.74
N ALA A 86 0.94 14.01 -2.39
CA ALA A 86 1.20 14.48 -1.03
C ALA A 86 1.41 16.01 -1.00
N CYS A 87 0.92 16.67 0.05
CA CYS A 87 1.11 18.08 0.31
C CYS A 87 2.21 18.29 1.37
N GLY A 88 3.29 18.99 1.00
CA GLY A 88 4.51 19.13 1.80
C GLY A 88 4.36 19.93 3.10
N THR A 89 3.22 20.58 3.33
CA THR A 89 2.93 21.31 4.58
C THR A 89 2.54 20.38 5.73
N GLU A 90 2.22 19.11 5.45
CA GLU A 90 1.79 18.11 6.42
C GLU A 90 2.91 17.12 6.72
N ALA A 91 3.28 16.98 8.00
CA ALA A 91 4.46 16.21 8.42
C ALA A 91 4.42 14.73 7.98
N LEU A 92 3.24 14.12 7.98
CA LEU A 92 3.05 12.71 7.60
C LEU A 92 2.54 12.53 6.16
N CYS A 93 2.54 13.58 5.33
CA CYS A 93 1.94 13.54 3.98
C CYS A 93 2.37 12.34 3.12
N ARG A 94 3.67 12.00 3.11
CA ARG A 94 4.23 10.88 2.34
C ARG A 94 3.80 9.51 2.88
N VAL A 95 3.72 9.39 4.21
CA VAL A 95 3.24 8.17 4.89
C VAL A 95 1.76 7.99 4.62
N ASN A 96 0.97 9.05 4.81
CA ASN A 96 -0.46 9.07 4.55
C ASN A 96 -0.77 8.75 3.07
N ALA A 97 0.03 9.26 2.13
CA ALA A 97 -0.11 8.93 0.72
C ALA A 97 0.16 7.45 0.43
N GLY A 98 1.12 6.83 1.13
CA GLY A 98 1.37 5.39 1.06
C GLY A 98 0.20 4.57 1.61
N ILE A 99 -0.36 4.99 2.74
CA ILE A 99 -1.54 4.35 3.36
C ILE A 99 -2.73 4.40 2.40
N LEU A 100 -3.07 5.59 1.88
CA LEU A 100 -4.22 5.77 0.99
C LEU A 100 -4.02 5.00 -0.32
N GLY A 101 -2.82 5.07 -0.91
CA GLY A 101 -2.51 4.33 -2.13
C GLY A 101 -2.63 2.82 -1.95
N GLU A 102 -2.19 2.28 -0.80
CA GLU A 102 -2.31 0.84 -0.54
C GLU A 102 -3.75 0.44 -0.23
N ALA A 103 -4.52 1.28 0.46
CA ALA A 103 -5.96 1.08 0.62
C ALA A 103 -6.66 0.95 -0.75
N PHE A 104 -6.33 1.85 -1.68
CA PHE A 104 -6.82 1.79 -3.06
C PHE A 104 -6.39 0.49 -3.78
N VAL A 105 -5.13 0.09 -3.65
CA VAL A 105 -4.59 -1.15 -4.25
C VAL A 105 -5.33 -2.38 -3.76
N LEU A 106 -5.59 -2.48 -2.46
CA LEU A 106 -6.25 -3.63 -1.85
C LEU A 106 -7.75 -3.64 -2.18
N GLU A 107 -8.40 -2.48 -2.26
CA GLU A 107 -9.78 -2.37 -2.74
C GLU A 107 -9.89 -2.79 -4.22
N ALA A 108 -8.99 -2.33 -5.09
CA ALA A 108 -8.93 -2.78 -6.48
C ALA A 108 -8.72 -4.29 -6.59
N THR A 109 -7.84 -4.83 -5.75
CA THR A 109 -7.56 -6.28 -5.70
C THR A 109 -8.79 -7.07 -5.25
N ALA A 110 -9.55 -6.58 -4.27
CA ALA A 110 -10.80 -7.19 -3.81
C ALA A 110 -11.90 -7.20 -4.91
N LEU A 111 -11.83 -6.27 -5.86
CA LEU A 111 -12.68 -6.22 -7.06
C LEU A 111 -12.15 -7.10 -8.22
N GLY A 112 -11.06 -7.86 -8.00
CA GLY A 112 -10.44 -8.70 -9.03
C GLY A 112 -9.55 -7.93 -10.03
N LEU A 113 -9.25 -6.66 -9.77
CA LEU A 113 -8.40 -5.85 -10.65
C LEU A 113 -6.92 -6.02 -10.33
N GLY A 114 -6.10 -6.00 -11.38
CA GLY A 114 -4.65 -5.93 -11.25
C GLY A 114 -4.20 -4.52 -10.88
N THR A 115 -3.10 -4.41 -10.15
CA THR A 115 -2.47 -3.12 -9.85
C THR A 115 -0.93 -3.18 -9.90
N CYS A 116 -0.29 -2.04 -10.18
CA CYS A 116 1.15 -1.90 -10.02
C CYS A 116 1.57 -0.49 -9.62
N TRP A 117 2.27 -0.40 -8.49
CA TRP A 117 2.97 0.82 -8.05
C TRP A 117 4.12 1.18 -9.02
N VAL A 118 4.19 2.46 -9.42
CA VAL A 118 5.25 3.03 -10.26
C VAL A 118 5.64 4.42 -9.74
N SER A 119 6.83 4.53 -9.16
CA SER A 119 7.38 5.81 -8.66
C SER A 119 8.56 6.33 -9.49
N GLY A 120 9.27 5.44 -10.19
CA GLY A 120 10.50 5.77 -10.91
C GLY A 120 10.34 5.96 -12.43
N THR A 121 9.58 5.10 -13.10
CA THR A 121 9.52 5.02 -14.58
C THR A 121 8.16 5.36 -15.15
N TYR A 122 7.80 6.65 -15.04
CA TYR A 122 6.65 7.19 -15.74
C TYR A 122 6.90 8.62 -16.23
N ARG A 123 6.18 9.03 -17.29
CA ARG A 123 6.25 10.38 -17.87
C ARG A 123 5.48 11.36 -17.01
N ARG A 124 6.12 11.94 -15.99
CA ARG A 124 5.51 12.97 -15.11
C ARG A 124 4.77 14.07 -15.89
N LYS A 125 5.32 14.53 -17.01
CA LYS A 125 4.73 15.58 -17.88
C LYS A 125 3.39 15.19 -18.52
N GLN A 126 3.04 13.91 -18.56
CA GLN A 126 1.74 13.44 -19.08
C GLN A 126 0.65 13.43 -18.00
N ILE A 127 1.00 13.59 -16.71
CA ILE A 127 0.01 13.77 -15.66
C ILE A 127 -0.55 15.20 -15.75
N ARG A 128 -1.76 15.32 -16.29
CA ARG A 128 -2.47 16.59 -16.45
C ARG A 128 -3.62 16.65 -15.46
N LEU A 129 -3.31 17.05 -14.24
CA LEU A 129 -4.28 17.17 -13.15
C LEU A 129 -4.12 18.54 -12.47
N PRO A 130 -5.20 19.11 -11.90
CA PRO A 130 -5.07 20.30 -11.08
C PRO A 130 -4.26 19.96 -9.82
N MET A 131 -3.11 20.62 -9.68
CA MET A 131 -2.24 20.53 -8.51
C MET A 131 -2.40 21.80 -7.68
N GLN A 132 -2.49 21.63 -6.36
CA GLN A 132 -2.49 22.73 -5.41
C GLN A 132 -1.05 23.10 -5.02
N GLU A 133 -0.90 24.25 -4.36
CA GLU A 133 0.39 24.66 -3.83
C GLU A 133 0.94 23.61 -2.84
N ASN A 134 2.25 23.41 -2.85
CA ASN A 134 2.97 22.41 -2.03
C ASN A 134 2.62 20.93 -2.34
N GLU A 135 1.79 20.64 -3.35
CA GLU A 135 1.52 19.27 -3.74
C GLU A 135 2.60 18.69 -4.66
N THR A 136 2.89 17.40 -4.48
CA THR A 136 3.81 16.64 -5.32
C THR A 136 3.24 15.27 -5.62
N VAL A 137 3.34 14.85 -6.89
CA VAL A 137 3.05 13.47 -7.29
C VAL A 137 4.20 12.57 -6.83
N LEU A 138 3.90 11.63 -5.93
CA LEU A 138 4.87 10.67 -5.40
C LEU A 138 4.99 9.43 -6.27
N ALA A 139 3.87 8.94 -6.79
CA ALA A 139 3.79 7.73 -7.60
C ALA A 139 2.51 7.72 -8.43
N VAL A 140 2.44 6.78 -9.36
CA VAL A 140 1.20 6.35 -10.01
C VAL A 140 0.98 4.86 -9.76
N ILE A 141 -0.27 4.45 -9.66
CA ILE A 141 -0.69 3.06 -9.52
C ILE A 141 -1.46 2.71 -10.78
N ALA A 142 -0.85 1.92 -11.68
CA ALA A 142 -1.57 1.32 -12.80
C ALA A 142 -2.70 0.43 -12.28
N VAL A 143 -3.88 0.48 -12.89
CA VAL A 143 -5.04 -0.31 -12.48
C VAL A 143 -5.89 -0.71 -13.70
N GLY A 144 -6.39 -1.94 -13.70
CA GLY A 144 -7.25 -2.45 -14.77
C GLY A 144 -7.57 -3.93 -14.64
N VAL A 145 -8.32 -4.44 -15.60
CA VAL A 145 -8.60 -5.88 -15.71
C VAL A 145 -7.28 -6.57 -16.08
N PRO A 146 -6.76 -7.50 -15.26
CA PRO A 146 -5.49 -8.14 -15.53
C PRO A 146 -5.65 -9.11 -16.72
N GLU A 147 -4.62 -9.23 -17.56
CA GLU A 147 -4.65 -10.16 -18.71
C GLU A 147 -4.69 -11.62 -18.27
N LYS A 148 -4.09 -11.92 -17.10
CA LYS A 148 -4.22 -13.20 -16.42
C LYS A 148 -4.93 -12.99 -15.09
N PRO A 149 -5.90 -13.83 -14.72
CA PRO A 149 -6.58 -13.72 -13.42
C PRO A 149 -5.58 -13.68 -12.27
N LEU A 150 -5.91 -12.90 -11.24
CA LEU A 150 -5.14 -12.92 -9.99
C LEU A 150 -5.23 -14.32 -9.38
N GLN A 151 -4.08 -14.90 -9.05
CA GLN A 151 -4.03 -16.23 -8.49
C GLN A 151 -4.13 -16.15 -6.97
N ALA A 152 -5.08 -16.88 -6.40
CA ALA A 152 -5.11 -17.12 -4.97
C ALA A 152 -3.87 -17.95 -4.57
N PRO A 153 -3.29 -17.70 -3.39
CA PRO A 153 -2.22 -18.56 -2.90
C PRO A 153 -2.73 -19.97 -2.62
N GLU A 154 -1.87 -20.97 -2.83
CA GLU A 154 -2.20 -22.38 -2.59
C GLU A 154 -2.43 -22.71 -1.10
N LYS A 155 -1.92 -21.87 -0.17
CA LYS A 155 -2.11 -22.01 1.28
C LYS A 155 -2.56 -20.69 1.93
N PRO A 156 -3.43 -20.74 2.96
CA PRO A 156 -3.83 -19.55 3.72
C PRO A 156 -2.63 -18.81 4.31
N LEU A 157 -2.66 -17.47 4.27
CA LEU A 157 -1.60 -16.61 4.81
C LEU A 157 -0.21 -16.79 4.18
N GLN A 158 -0.11 -17.53 3.08
CA GLN A 158 1.14 -17.67 2.32
C GLN A 158 1.04 -16.81 1.06
N ALA A 159 2.05 -15.99 0.79
CA ALA A 159 2.09 -15.27 -0.48
C ALA A 159 2.43 -16.23 -1.65
N PRO A 160 2.08 -15.89 -2.91
CA PRO A 160 2.49 -16.66 -4.08
C PRO A 160 4.01 -16.88 -4.12
N GLU A 161 4.50 -18.05 -4.55
CA GLU A 161 5.93 -18.40 -4.56
C GLU A 161 6.81 -17.39 -5.32
N ASN A 162 6.25 -16.75 -6.35
CA ASN A 162 6.93 -15.69 -7.12
C ASN A 162 7.16 -14.39 -6.32
N ARG A 163 6.59 -14.27 -5.11
CA ARG A 163 6.72 -13.13 -4.23
C ARG A 163 7.89 -13.32 -3.28
N ARG A 164 9.12 -13.17 -3.79
CA ARG A 164 10.33 -13.18 -2.95
C ARG A 164 10.19 -12.10 -1.87
N ARG A 165 10.26 -12.50 -0.60
CA ARG A 165 10.27 -11.61 0.57
C ARG A 165 11.44 -11.97 1.46
N LYS A 166 11.93 -10.97 2.20
CA LYS A 166 12.92 -11.22 3.23
C LYS A 166 12.25 -12.07 4.32
N PRO A 167 12.91 -13.10 4.87
CA PRO A 167 12.38 -13.82 6.01
C PRO A 167 12.19 -12.86 7.21
N LEU A 168 11.28 -13.19 8.13
CA LEU A 168 10.87 -12.28 9.21
C LEU A 168 12.03 -11.91 10.13
N ASP A 169 12.99 -12.82 10.35
CA ASP A 169 14.22 -12.61 11.13
C ASP A 169 15.17 -11.56 10.49
N LYS A 170 14.99 -11.21 9.22
CA LYS A 170 15.70 -10.09 8.56
C LYS A 170 14.94 -8.78 8.66
N LEU A 171 13.70 -8.80 9.14
CA LEU A 171 12.83 -7.63 9.31
C LEU A 171 12.57 -7.31 10.79
N MET A 172 12.78 -8.28 11.69
CA MET A 172 12.55 -8.18 13.14
C MET A 172 13.65 -8.91 13.90
N ASN A 173 14.00 -8.40 15.09
CA ASN A 173 14.98 -9.06 15.96
C ASN A 173 14.38 -10.29 16.68
N ALA A 174 13.12 -10.18 17.12
CA ALA A 174 12.38 -11.24 17.80
C ALA A 174 11.06 -11.46 17.07
N VAL A 175 10.93 -12.62 16.40
CA VAL A 175 9.70 -13.01 15.70
C VAL A 175 8.71 -13.59 16.73
N PRO A 176 7.48 -13.06 16.84
CA PRO A 176 6.46 -13.66 17.71
C PRO A 176 6.19 -15.12 17.32
N ALA A 177 6.00 -16.00 18.31
CA ALA A 177 5.77 -17.42 18.05
C ALA A 177 4.42 -17.68 17.35
N ASP A 178 3.37 -16.96 17.78
CA ASP A 178 2.01 -17.05 17.26
C ASP A 178 1.20 -15.76 17.52
N GLY A 179 -0.10 -15.81 17.21
CA GLY A 179 -1.07 -14.76 17.51
C GLY A 179 -1.00 -13.52 16.63
N MET A 180 -1.73 -12.49 17.03
CA MET A 180 -1.93 -11.26 16.25
C MET A 180 -0.63 -10.57 15.83
N MET A 181 0.39 -10.55 16.69
CA MET A 181 1.65 -9.88 16.37
C MET A 181 2.41 -10.62 15.26
N LEU A 182 2.31 -11.95 15.21
CA LEU A 182 2.81 -12.72 14.09
C LEU A 182 2.00 -12.46 12.81
N ASP A 183 0.67 -12.36 12.92
CA ASP A 183 -0.19 -12.04 11.78
C ASP A 183 0.13 -10.65 11.19
N ALA A 184 0.33 -9.65 12.06
CA ALA A 184 0.75 -8.31 11.65
C ALA A 184 2.13 -8.34 10.97
N ALA A 185 3.11 -9.03 11.55
CA ALA A 185 4.43 -9.19 10.96
C ALA A 185 4.38 -9.86 9.58
N LYS A 186 3.59 -10.93 9.43
CA LYS A 186 3.40 -11.63 8.14
C LYS A 186 2.71 -10.75 7.10
N LEU A 187 1.70 -9.99 7.52
CA LEU A 187 0.98 -9.11 6.60
C LEU A 187 1.88 -7.96 6.11
N VAL A 188 2.62 -7.33 7.03
CA VAL A 188 3.62 -6.31 6.68
C VAL A 188 4.74 -6.87 5.81
N GLN A 189 5.22 -8.09 6.07
CA GLN A 189 6.21 -8.77 5.23
C GLN A 189 5.75 -8.86 3.78
N ILE A 190 4.45 -9.11 3.56
CA ILE A 190 3.85 -9.14 2.23
C ILE A 190 3.33 -7.76 1.80
N ALA A 191 3.79 -6.64 2.33
CA ALA A 191 3.52 -5.34 1.71
C ALA A 191 4.33 -5.19 0.39
N PRO A 192 3.85 -4.47 -0.64
CA PRO A 192 4.70 -4.03 -1.74
C PRO A 192 5.72 -2.99 -1.25
N SER A 193 6.84 -2.87 -1.96
CA SER A 193 7.82 -1.79 -1.74
C SER A 193 8.60 -1.54 -3.01
N ALA A 194 9.12 -0.32 -3.15
CA ALA A 194 10.03 0.04 -4.23
C ALA A 194 11.17 -0.97 -4.32
N MET A 195 11.38 -1.51 -5.53
CA MET A 195 12.41 -2.51 -5.81
C MET A 195 12.38 -3.74 -4.88
N ASN A 196 11.24 -4.03 -4.25
CA ASN A 196 11.08 -5.09 -3.27
C ASN A 196 12.05 -4.99 -2.06
N MET A 197 12.53 -3.77 -1.75
CA MET A 197 13.55 -3.55 -0.73
C MET A 197 13.08 -3.88 0.69
N GLN A 198 11.78 -3.80 0.96
CA GLN A 198 11.17 -3.92 2.30
C GLN A 198 11.92 -3.03 3.31
N PRO A 199 11.90 -1.70 3.13
CA PRO A 199 12.73 -0.74 3.87
C PRO A 199 12.15 -0.42 5.27
N TRP A 200 11.67 -1.44 5.98
CA TRP A 200 11.10 -1.34 7.32
C TRP A 200 11.77 -2.34 8.26
N ARG A 201 11.80 -1.96 9.54
CA ARG A 201 12.07 -2.85 10.67
C ARG A 201 10.81 -2.92 11.52
N MET A 202 10.44 -4.11 11.98
CA MET A 202 9.28 -4.28 12.86
C MET A 202 9.73 -4.77 14.23
N GLU A 203 8.96 -4.42 15.25
CA GLU A 203 9.16 -4.87 16.61
C GLU A 203 7.81 -5.17 17.26
N ALA A 204 7.71 -6.33 17.91
CA ALA A 204 6.56 -6.71 18.72
C ALA A 204 6.96 -6.54 20.18
N LEU A 205 6.22 -5.69 20.90
CA LEU A 205 6.43 -5.36 22.29
C LEU A 205 5.18 -5.76 23.10
N PRO A 206 5.28 -5.92 24.43
CA PRO A 206 4.10 -6.08 25.27
C PRO A 206 3.11 -4.94 25.05
N GLY A 207 1.94 -5.24 24.47
CA GLY A 207 0.89 -4.25 24.20
C GLY A 207 1.21 -3.24 23.09
N ALA A 208 2.21 -3.50 22.23
CA ALA A 208 2.54 -2.62 21.11
C ALA A 208 3.13 -3.33 19.89
N PHE A 209 2.92 -2.74 18.70
CA PHE A 209 3.56 -3.14 17.45
C PHE A 209 4.20 -1.91 16.81
N ALA A 210 5.49 -1.97 16.47
CA ALA A 210 6.23 -0.84 15.95
C ALA A 210 6.78 -1.11 14.55
N LEU A 211 6.82 -0.06 13.72
CA LEU A 211 7.55 -0.02 12.46
C LEU A 211 8.52 1.16 12.47
N THR A 212 9.79 0.90 12.18
CA THR A 212 10.82 1.92 11.92
C THR A 212 11.11 1.97 10.43
N ILE A 213 11.00 3.16 9.83
CA ILE A 213 11.07 3.40 8.39
C ILE A 213 12.03 4.56 8.14
N SER A 214 12.91 4.45 7.14
CA SER A 214 13.81 5.55 6.77
C SER A 214 13.07 6.69 6.07
N ASP A 215 13.61 7.91 6.18
CA ASP A 215 13.12 9.13 5.54
C ASP A 215 12.98 9.02 4.01
N ARG A 216 13.85 8.24 3.37
CA ARG A 216 13.83 7.94 1.94
C ARG A 216 12.71 6.98 1.52
N ALA A 217 12.09 6.30 2.49
CA ALA A 217 11.12 5.23 2.25
C ALA A 217 9.75 5.51 2.86
N LEU A 218 9.43 6.77 3.20
CA LEU A 218 8.16 7.11 3.87
C LEU A 218 6.91 6.66 3.11
N LEU A 219 6.94 6.66 1.77
CA LEU A 219 5.85 6.13 0.95
C LEU A 219 5.69 4.62 1.16
N ASP A 220 6.77 3.85 1.07
CA ASP A 220 6.78 2.40 1.35
C ASP A 220 6.41 2.10 2.81
N GLY A 221 6.79 2.98 3.73
CA GLY A 221 6.40 2.92 5.13
C GLY A 221 4.90 3.05 5.35
N GLY A 222 4.25 3.98 4.64
CA GLY A 222 2.79 4.10 4.64
C GLY A 222 2.09 2.86 4.12
N ILE A 223 2.63 2.25 3.06
CA ILE A 223 2.15 0.96 2.54
C ILE A 223 2.26 -0.12 3.63
N ALA A 224 3.42 -0.25 4.27
CA ALA A 224 3.63 -1.21 5.35
C ALA A 224 2.70 -0.97 6.56
N LEU A 225 2.48 0.30 6.94
CA LEU A 225 1.56 0.67 8.02
C LEU A 225 0.11 0.32 7.70
N CYS A 226 -0.32 0.47 6.44
CA CYS A 226 -1.64 0.00 6.01
C CYS A 226 -1.77 -1.51 6.26
N HIS A 227 -0.77 -2.31 5.89
CA HIS A 227 -0.80 -3.76 6.15
C HIS A 227 -0.80 -4.08 7.65
N ALA A 228 -0.01 -3.38 8.46
CA ALA A 228 -0.03 -3.55 9.92
C ALA A 228 -1.44 -3.29 10.48
N GLU A 229 -2.03 -2.15 10.14
CA GLU A 229 -3.36 -1.74 10.60
C GLU A 229 -4.45 -2.77 10.28
N LEU A 230 -4.38 -3.39 9.10
CA LEU A 230 -5.34 -4.41 8.67
C LEU A 230 -5.27 -5.68 9.54
N ALA A 231 -4.10 -6.03 10.09
CA ALA A 231 -3.92 -7.17 10.97
C ALA A 231 -4.27 -6.88 12.43
N LEU A 232 -4.05 -5.64 12.90
CA LEU A 232 -4.30 -5.27 14.29
C LEU A 232 -5.81 -5.24 14.61
N ARG A 233 -6.21 -5.93 15.68
CA ARG A 233 -7.57 -5.94 16.22
C ARG A 233 -7.56 -5.46 17.67
N GLY A 234 -8.66 -4.85 18.10
CA GLY A 234 -8.77 -4.23 19.42
C GLY A 234 -8.49 -2.72 19.39
N VAL A 235 -8.69 -2.07 20.53
CA VAL A 235 -8.60 -0.60 20.64
C VAL A 235 -7.14 -0.21 20.78
N HIS A 236 -6.63 0.57 19.82
CA HIS A 236 -5.24 1.03 19.79
C HIS A 236 -5.15 2.40 19.11
N ARG A 237 -3.97 3.01 19.19
CA ARG A 237 -3.64 4.27 18.53
C ARG A 237 -2.24 4.21 17.96
N TRP A 238 -2.06 4.79 16.77
CA TRP A 238 -0.73 5.02 16.21
C TRP A 238 -0.09 6.29 16.76
N VAL A 239 1.12 6.14 17.31
CA VAL A 239 1.98 7.23 17.78
C VAL A 239 3.19 7.30 16.87
N TYR A 240 3.47 8.48 16.33
CA TYR A 240 4.58 8.73 15.41
C TYR A 240 5.66 9.55 16.11
N SER A 241 6.90 9.13 15.97
CA SER A 241 8.06 9.82 16.52
C SER A 241 9.19 9.85 15.49
N ALA A 242 10.05 10.86 15.61
CA ALA A 242 11.27 10.92 14.80
C ALA A 242 12.23 9.81 15.22
N ALA A 243 12.81 9.12 14.24
CA ALA A 243 13.92 8.20 14.43
C ALA A 243 15.16 8.77 13.72
N HIS A 244 16.36 8.30 14.09
CA HIS A 244 17.58 8.75 13.41
C HIS A 244 17.50 8.38 11.91
N GLY A 245 17.31 9.39 11.05
CA GLY A 245 17.14 9.21 9.61
C GLY A 245 15.78 8.64 9.18
N GLY A 246 14.71 8.85 9.96
CA GLY A 246 13.39 8.33 9.59
C GLY A 246 12.28 8.58 10.63
N ILE A 247 11.29 7.69 10.64
CA ILE A 247 10.18 7.68 11.59
C ILE A 247 10.05 6.32 12.27
N THR A 248 9.60 6.34 13.52
CA THR A 248 9.06 5.18 14.21
C THR A 248 7.57 5.40 14.45
N ALA A 249 6.76 4.48 13.96
CA ALA A 249 5.33 4.43 14.19
C ALA A 249 5.01 3.26 15.12
N VAL A 250 4.34 3.53 16.24
CA VAL A 250 4.01 2.53 17.26
C VAL A 250 2.50 2.48 17.45
N ALA A 251 1.89 1.34 17.16
CA ALA A 251 0.53 1.04 17.56
C ALA A 251 0.55 0.61 19.03
N GLN A 252 -0.06 1.39 19.91
CA GLN A 252 -0.15 1.09 21.35
C GLN A 252 -1.61 0.91 21.73
N GLY A 253 -1.94 -0.15 22.48
CA GLY A 253 -3.33 -0.38 22.86
C GLY A 253 -3.66 -1.70 23.53
N LYS A 254 -4.96 -1.93 23.69
CA LYS A 254 -5.54 -3.19 24.15
C LYS A 254 -5.87 -4.04 22.93
N PHE A 255 -4.88 -4.82 22.52
CA PHE A 255 -5.05 -5.82 21.47
C PHE A 255 -5.84 -7.01 22.01
N VAL A 256 -6.71 -7.55 21.15
CA VAL A 256 -7.41 -8.83 21.42
C VAL A 256 -6.68 -9.96 20.68
N PRO A 257 -6.87 -11.23 21.01
CA PRO A 257 -6.34 -12.33 20.20
C PRO A 257 -6.80 -12.30 18.73
#